data_AF-A0A2D6XIN9-F1
#
_entry.id   AF-A0A2D6XIN9-F1
#
_cell.length_a   1.000
_cell.length_b   1.000
_cell.length_c   1.000
_cell.angle_alpha   90.00
_cell.angle_beta   90.00
_cell.angle_gamma   90.00
#
_symmetry.space_group_name_H-M   'P 1'
#
loop_
_entity.id
_entity.type
_entity.pdbx_description
1 polymer ?
#
loop_
_entity_poly.entity_id
_entity_poly.type
_entity_poly.pdbx_seq_one_letter_code
_entity_poly.pdbx_strand_id
1 'polypeptide(L)'
;MEKPSTKTEDRYESKLYMGSETFFSDEKFNQEEIENFIGVIQDDYDIIIPVRVTPITFVSGSKYKESGWEISAINYPKIGATPSEIDRFMKYLAEKLLDRFNQHTICVMDSEFVTMFRGARYYDKKEKVCKKSD
;
A
#
# COMPACT_ATOMS: atom_id res chain seq x y z
N MET A 1 -6.58 -2.12 45.30
CA MET A 1 -6.65 -1.76 43.87
C MET A 1 -5.83 -2.78 43.10
N GLU A 2 -6.48 -3.74 42.45
CA GLU A 2 -5.80 -4.64 41.51
C GLU A 2 -5.39 -3.82 40.28
N LYS A 3 -4.10 -3.87 39.92
CA LYS A 3 -3.65 -3.33 38.63
C LYS A 3 -4.32 -4.14 37.52
N PRO A 4 -4.94 -3.50 36.51
CA PRO A 4 -5.43 -4.25 35.37
C PRO A 4 -4.25 -4.98 34.73
N SER A 5 -4.36 -6.31 34.60
CA SER A 5 -3.39 -7.07 33.82
C SER A 5 -3.61 -6.70 32.35
N THR A 6 -2.70 -5.92 31.79
CA THR A 6 -2.69 -5.64 30.36
C THR A 6 -2.33 -6.94 29.64
N LYS A 7 -3.34 -7.67 29.18
CA LYS A 7 -3.15 -8.75 28.21
C LYS A 7 -2.70 -8.11 26.90
N THR A 8 -1.46 -8.35 26.51
CA THR A 8 -1.00 -8.06 25.15
C THR A 8 -1.63 -9.11 24.24
N GLU A 9 -2.69 -8.74 23.51
CA GLU A 9 -3.15 -9.54 22.36
C GLU A 9 -2.17 -9.28 21.19
N ASP A 10 -1.73 -10.34 20.52
CA ASP A 10 -0.91 -10.24 19.31
C ASP A 10 -1.74 -9.53 18.23
N ARG A 11 -1.43 -8.25 18.01
CA ARG A 11 -2.04 -7.46 16.94
C ARG A 11 -1.18 -7.61 15.70
N TYR A 12 -1.78 -8.11 14.63
CA TYR A 12 -1.17 -8.05 13.31
C TYR A 12 -1.54 -6.73 12.63
N GLU A 13 -0.52 -6.05 12.12
CA GLU A 13 -0.64 -4.83 11.32
C GLU A 13 0.17 -5.02 10.04
N SER A 14 -0.45 -4.71 8.91
CA SER A 14 0.21 -4.68 7.59
C SER A 14 0.00 -3.29 6.99
N LYS A 15 1.08 -2.72 6.45
CA LYS A 15 1.13 -1.36 5.94
C LYS A 15 1.59 -1.35 4.50
N LEU A 16 0.90 -0.58 3.68
CA LEU A 16 1.23 -0.34 2.29
C LEU A 16 1.64 1.12 2.12
N TYR A 17 2.75 1.34 1.43
CA TYR A 17 3.31 2.65 1.15
C TYR A 17 3.34 2.90 -0.37
N MET A 18 2.77 4.02 -0.80
CA MET A 18 2.75 4.46 -2.20
C MET A 18 2.93 5.97 -2.32
N GLY A 19 3.46 6.43 -3.47
CA GLY A 19 3.52 7.85 -3.81
C GLY A 19 2.12 8.43 -4.05
N SER A 20 2.02 9.75 -4.21
CA SER A 20 0.76 10.45 -4.53
C SER A 20 0.64 10.87 -6.00
N GLU A 21 1.67 10.57 -6.80
CA GLU A 21 1.79 10.96 -8.22
C GLU A 21 1.86 9.70 -9.07
N THR A 22 1.27 9.70 -10.26
CA THR A 22 1.42 8.56 -11.19
C THR A 22 2.82 8.54 -11.81
N PHE A 23 3.27 7.39 -12.31
CA PHE A 23 4.59 7.30 -12.92
C PHE A 23 4.69 7.98 -14.30
N PHE A 24 3.58 8.08 -15.05
CA PHE A 24 3.59 8.57 -16.43
C PHE A 24 3.14 10.02 -16.58
N SER A 25 2.37 10.52 -15.62
CA SER A 25 1.94 11.91 -15.52
C SER A 25 2.23 12.41 -14.11
N ASP A 26 2.60 13.69 -13.97
CA ASP A 26 2.64 14.38 -12.67
C ASP A 26 1.22 14.59 -12.08
N GLU A 27 0.25 13.79 -12.53
CA GLU A 27 -1.11 13.75 -12.05
C GLU A 27 -1.14 13.17 -10.64
N LYS A 28 -1.85 13.88 -9.78
CA LYS A 28 -2.04 13.51 -8.38
C LYS A 28 -3.41 12.92 -8.19
N PHE A 29 -3.48 11.86 -7.41
CA PHE A 29 -4.73 11.33 -6.91
C PHE A 29 -4.91 11.72 -5.44
N ASN A 30 -6.14 12.04 -5.08
CA ASN A 30 -6.50 12.45 -3.74
C ASN A 30 -6.94 11.24 -2.87
N GLN A 31 -7.22 11.50 -1.60
CA GLN A 31 -7.65 10.47 -0.65
C GLN A 31 -8.96 9.80 -1.06
N GLU A 32 -9.94 10.57 -1.55
CA GLU A 32 -11.26 10.06 -1.96
C GLU A 32 -11.13 9.08 -3.12
N GLU A 33 -10.24 9.32 -4.08
CA GLU A 33 -9.98 8.40 -5.19
C GLU A 33 -9.39 7.07 -4.72
N ILE A 34 -8.50 7.10 -3.73
CA ILE A 34 -7.92 5.89 -3.11
C ILE A 34 -9.01 5.14 -2.34
N GLU A 35 -9.76 5.83 -1.49
CA GLU A 35 -10.82 5.25 -0.68
C GLU A 35 -11.92 4.60 -1.54
N ASN A 36 -12.37 5.29 -2.58
CA ASN A 36 -13.34 4.76 -3.54
C ASN A 36 -12.82 3.50 -4.23
N PHE A 37 -11.55 3.50 -4.67
CA PHE A 37 -10.97 2.33 -5.31
C PHE A 37 -10.78 1.17 -4.35
N ILE A 38 -10.35 1.41 -3.12
CA ILE A 38 -10.28 0.39 -2.06
C ILE A 38 -11.68 -0.21 -1.84
N GLY A 39 -12.72 0.61 -1.77
CA GLY A 39 -14.11 0.15 -1.64
C GLY A 39 -14.50 -0.84 -2.73
N VAL A 40 -14.24 -0.50 -4.00
CA VAL A 40 -14.47 -1.40 -5.15
C VAL A 40 -13.73 -2.73 -4.99
N ILE A 41 -12.46 -2.70 -4.56
CA ILE A 41 -11.67 -3.91 -4.35
C ILE A 41 -12.23 -4.76 -3.20
N GLN A 42 -12.75 -4.14 -2.14
CA GLN A 42 -13.33 -4.86 -1.00
C GLN A 42 -14.69 -5.47 -1.33
N ASP A 43 -15.51 -4.81 -2.14
CA ASP A 43 -16.80 -5.35 -2.60
C ASP A 43 -16.65 -6.65 -3.41
N ASP A 44 -15.52 -6.79 -4.11
CA ASP A 44 -15.16 -7.97 -4.91
C ASP A 44 -14.32 -9.02 -4.14
N TYR A 45 -14.03 -8.79 -2.85
CA TYR A 45 -13.17 -9.68 -2.05
C TYR A 45 -13.97 -10.49 -1.02
N ASP A 46 -13.56 -11.73 -0.76
CA ASP A 46 -14.31 -12.66 0.09
C ASP A 46 -14.45 -12.21 1.56
N ILE A 47 -13.56 -11.31 2.02
CA ILE A 47 -13.49 -10.86 3.41
C ILE A 47 -13.29 -9.35 3.45
N ILE A 48 -14.14 -8.65 4.19
CA ILE A 48 -14.00 -7.21 4.41
C ILE A 48 -12.90 -6.97 5.45
N ILE A 49 -11.80 -6.36 5.02
CA ILE A 49 -10.67 -5.99 5.87
C ILE A 49 -10.60 -4.46 5.93
N PRO A 50 -11.08 -3.83 7.01
CA PRO A 50 -10.95 -2.39 7.23
C PRO A 50 -9.51 -1.93 7.08
N VAL A 51 -9.34 -0.85 6.31
CA VAL A 51 -8.05 -0.18 6.15
C VAL A 51 -8.19 1.30 6.51
N ARG A 52 -7.09 1.88 6.99
CA ARG A 52 -6.94 3.31 7.21
C ARG A 52 -6.05 3.88 6.12
N VAL A 53 -6.48 4.95 5.48
CA VAL A 53 -5.66 5.74 4.55
C VAL A 53 -5.14 6.98 5.28
N THR A 54 -3.83 7.16 5.31
CA THR A 54 -3.16 8.29 5.99
C THR A 54 -2.21 9.00 5.03
N PRO A 55 -2.30 10.33 4.87
CA PRO A 55 -1.32 11.08 4.10
C PRO A 55 0.04 11.07 4.80
N ILE A 56 1.10 10.86 4.05
CA ILE A 56 2.48 10.83 4.56
C ILE A 56 3.42 11.64 3.66
N THR A 57 4.65 11.85 4.14
CA THR A 57 5.72 12.47 3.37
C THR A 57 6.99 11.64 3.53
N PHE A 58 7.53 11.18 2.40
CA PHE A 58 8.84 10.55 2.34
C PHE A 58 9.92 11.62 2.23
N VAL A 59 10.97 11.51 3.04
CA VAL A 59 12.10 12.44 3.05
C VAL A 59 13.40 11.64 2.99
N SER A 60 14.33 12.05 2.13
CA SER A 60 15.66 11.46 2.02
C SER A 60 16.70 12.53 1.76
N GLY A 61 17.60 12.72 2.73
CA GLY A 61 18.56 13.83 2.71
C GLY A 61 17.87 15.20 2.65
N SER A 62 18.58 16.20 2.11
CA SER A 62 18.10 17.58 2.03
C SER A 62 17.34 17.92 0.74
N LYS A 63 17.29 17.01 -0.24
CA LYS A 63 16.79 17.30 -1.59
C LYS A 63 15.55 16.51 -2.00
N TYR A 64 15.34 15.33 -1.43
CA TYR A 64 14.21 14.48 -1.80
C TYR A 64 13.10 14.63 -0.76
N LYS A 65 11.92 15.00 -1.25
CA LYS A 65 10.68 15.09 -0.51
C LYS A 65 9.54 14.69 -1.44
N GLU A 66 8.78 13.66 -1.07
CA GLU A 66 7.67 13.15 -1.87
C GLU A 66 6.44 12.97 -0.97
N SER A 67 5.29 13.44 -1.43
CA SER A 67 4.01 13.17 -0.78
C SER A 67 3.49 11.79 -1.19
N GLY A 68 2.86 11.09 -0.25
CA GLY A 68 2.31 9.78 -0.53
C GLY A 68 1.28 9.34 0.50
N TRP A 69 1.01 8.05 0.52
CA TRP A 69 -0.04 7.45 1.32
C TRP A 69 0.48 6.21 2.06
N GLU A 70 0.13 6.13 3.34
CA GLU A 70 0.17 4.90 4.12
C GLU A 70 -1.25 4.32 4.14
N ILE A 71 -1.41 3.08 3.70
CA ILE A 71 -2.64 2.31 3.81
C ILE A 71 -2.39 1.18 4.79
N SER A 72 -3.06 1.20 5.94
CA SER A 72 -2.79 0.27 7.04
C SER A 72 -4.02 -0.59 7.34
N ALA A 73 -3.82 -1.92 7.35
CA ALA A 73 -4.79 -2.88 7.85
C ALA A 73 -4.35 -3.38 9.23
N ILE A 74 -5.25 -3.31 10.20
CA ILE A 74 -5.03 -3.80 11.56
C ILE A 74 -6.17 -4.75 11.88
N ASN A 75 -5.93 -5.82 12.64
CA ASN A 75 -7.00 -6.72 13.09
C ASN A 75 -7.94 -6.09 14.16
N TYR A 76 -8.33 -4.82 14.00
CA TYR A 76 -9.13 -4.06 14.97
C TYR A 76 -10.25 -3.24 14.32
N PRO A 77 -11.47 -3.22 14.88
CA PRO A 77 -11.97 -4.09 15.96
C PRO A 77 -12.32 -5.49 15.43
N LYS A 78 -11.72 -6.54 16.04
CA LYS A 78 -11.94 -7.99 15.82
C LYS A 78 -12.71 -8.36 14.55
N ILE A 79 -12.10 -8.08 13.40
CA ILE A 79 -12.48 -8.75 12.16
C ILE A 79 -12.01 -10.20 12.33
N GLY A 80 -12.81 -11.17 11.89
CA GLY A 80 -12.43 -12.59 11.93
C GLY A 80 -11.23 -12.95 11.04
N ALA A 81 -10.59 -11.96 10.41
CA ALA A 81 -9.45 -12.12 9.53
C ALA A 81 -8.19 -12.47 10.31
N THR A 82 -7.59 -13.59 9.94
CA THR A 82 -6.28 -14.04 10.37
C THR A 82 -5.17 -13.13 9.80
N PRO A 83 -3.98 -13.09 10.43
CA PRO A 83 -2.82 -12.39 9.88
C PRO A 83 -2.53 -12.71 8.42
N SER A 84 -2.66 -13.99 8.04
CA SER A 84 -2.43 -14.44 6.66
C SER A 84 -3.48 -13.94 5.67
N GLU A 85 -4.73 -13.74 6.10
CA GLU A 85 -5.77 -13.15 5.26
C GLU A 85 -5.55 -11.65 5.06
N ILE A 86 -5.12 -10.96 6.12
CA ILE A 86 -4.73 -9.55 6.05
C ILE A 86 -3.53 -9.36 5.12
N ASP A 87 -2.46 -10.17 5.29
CA ASP A 87 -1.29 -10.14 4.41
C ASP A 87 -1.67 -10.36 2.94
N ARG A 88 -2.47 -11.40 2.66
CA ARG A 88 -2.91 -11.73 1.30
C ARG A 88 -3.72 -10.59 0.68
N PHE A 89 -4.65 -10.02 1.44
CA PHE A 89 -5.44 -8.88 0.99
C PHE A 89 -4.57 -7.66 0.72
N MET A 90 -3.65 -7.32 1.61
CA MET A 90 -2.78 -6.15 1.44
C MET A 90 -1.85 -6.29 0.23
N LYS A 91 -1.36 -7.50 -0.05
CA LYS A 91 -0.59 -7.82 -1.26
C LYS A 91 -1.45 -7.71 -2.53
N TYR A 92 -2.66 -8.26 -2.51
CA TYR A 92 -3.61 -8.13 -3.60
C TYR A 92 -3.98 -6.67 -3.87
N LEU A 93 -4.26 -5.90 -2.82
CA LEU A 93 -4.55 -4.48 -2.89
C LEU A 93 -3.37 -3.70 -3.49
N ALA A 94 -2.13 -4.03 -3.11
CA ALA A 94 -0.93 -3.44 -3.69
C ALA A 94 -0.84 -3.63 -5.21
N GLU A 95 -1.09 -4.84 -5.72
CA GLU A 95 -1.11 -5.11 -7.16
C GLU A 95 -2.18 -4.27 -7.87
N LYS A 96 -3.38 -4.17 -7.30
CA LYS A 96 -4.48 -3.38 -7.87
C LYS A 96 -4.21 -1.88 -7.88
N LEU A 97 -3.65 -1.35 -6.80
CA LEU A 97 -3.26 0.06 -6.70
C LEU A 97 -2.13 0.41 -7.67
N LEU A 98 -1.16 -0.49 -7.81
CA LEU A 98 -0.03 -0.35 -8.73
C LEU A 98 -0.54 -0.18 -10.16
N ASP A 99 -1.49 -1.00 -10.58
CA ASP A 99 -2.11 -0.93 -11.91
C ASP A 99 -3.02 0.29 -12.08
N ARG A 100 -3.89 0.56 -11.10
CA ARG A 100 -4.90 1.64 -11.17
C ARG A 100 -4.29 3.02 -11.22
N PHE A 101 -3.27 3.25 -10.40
CA PHE A 101 -2.61 4.55 -10.23
C PHE A 101 -1.27 4.63 -10.98
N ASN A 102 -0.99 3.64 -11.83
CA ASN A 102 0.23 3.54 -12.62
C ASN A 102 1.49 3.81 -11.78
N GLN A 103 1.56 3.21 -10.59
CA GLN A 103 2.70 3.41 -9.70
C GLN A 103 3.90 2.62 -10.21
N HIS A 104 5.10 3.17 -10.01
CA HIS A 104 6.34 2.44 -10.30
C HIS A 104 6.58 1.34 -9.26
N THR A 105 6.44 1.70 -7.99
CA THR A 105 6.66 0.82 -6.85
C THR A 105 5.57 1.03 -5.80
N ILE A 106 5.13 -0.06 -5.21
CA ILE A 106 4.40 -0.06 -3.94
C ILE A 106 5.10 -1.03 -2.98
N CYS A 107 5.23 -0.66 -1.72
CA CYS A 107 5.80 -1.53 -0.68
C CYS A 107 4.72 -1.95 0.30
N VAL A 108 4.62 -3.25 0.58
CA VAL A 108 3.81 -3.79 1.67
C VAL A 108 4.76 -4.31 2.75
N MET A 109 4.53 -3.96 4.00
CA MET A 109 5.34 -4.40 5.11
C MET A 109 4.50 -4.81 6.31
N ASP A 110 4.97 -5.82 7.02
CA ASP A 110 4.45 -6.23 8.32
C ASP A 110 5.59 -6.29 9.35
N SER A 111 5.39 -6.99 10.46
CA SER A 111 6.40 -7.14 11.51
C SER A 111 7.63 -7.94 11.10
N GLU A 112 7.57 -8.73 10.02
CA GLU A 112 8.61 -9.68 9.64
C GLU A 112 9.24 -9.35 8.28
N PHE A 113 8.45 -8.89 7.30
CA PHE A 113 8.89 -8.77 5.93
C PHE A 113 8.52 -7.44 5.28
N VAL A 114 9.31 -7.08 4.26
CA VAL A 114 8.97 -6.02 3.29
C VAL A 114 8.86 -6.67 1.91
N THR A 115 7.69 -6.57 1.30
CA THR A 115 7.41 -7.02 -0.06
C THR A 115 7.29 -5.83 -0.99
N MET A 116 8.05 -5.82 -2.08
CA MET A 116 8.07 -4.73 -3.06
C MET A 116 7.41 -5.16 -4.36
N PHE A 117 6.38 -4.42 -4.79
CA PHE A 117 5.65 -4.60 -6.04
C PHE A 117 6.15 -3.60 -7.08
N ARG A 118 6.35 -4.03 -8.33
CA ARG A 118 6.89 -3.19 -9.42
C ARG A 118 5.98 -3.23 -10.63
N GLY A 119 5.59 -2.06 -11.15
CA GLY A 119 4.63 -1.96 -12.25
C GLY A 119 5.20 -2.54 -13.56
N ALA A 120 4.41 -3.34 -14.29
CA ALA A 120 4.85 -4.01 -15.51
C ALA A 120 5.37 -3.04 -16.60
N ARG A 121 4.74 -1.86 -16.71
CA ARG A 121 5.13 -0.83 -17.69
C ARG A 121 6.48 -0.16 -17.42
N TYR A 122 7.11 -0.45 -16.28
CA TYR A 122 8.50 -0.05 -16.01
C TYR A 122 9.49 -0.71 -16.97
N TYR A 123 9.28 -1.97 -17.32
CA TYR A 123 10.22 -2.74 -18.14
C TYR A 123 10.19 -2.31 -19.61
N ASP A 124 9.02 -1.93 -20.13
CA ASP A 124 8.86 -1.44 -21.52
C ASP A 124 9.65 -0.15 -21.81
N LYS A 125 9.85 0.72 -20.80
CA LYS A 125 10.59 1.98 -20.98
C LYS A 125 12.11 1.76 -20.94
N LYS A 126 12.60 0.81 -20.12
CA LYS A 126 14.02 0.43 -20.14
C LYS A 126 14.45 -0.13 -21.48
N GLU A 127 13.63 -0.99 -22.09
CA GLU A 127 13.95 -1.52 -23.42
C GLU A 127 13.93 -0.44 -24.51
N LYS A 128 13.03 0.55 -24.43
CA LYS A 128 13.01 1.67 -25.39
C LYS A 128 14.17 2.65 -25.23
N VAL A 129 14.70 2.82 -24.03
CA VAL A 129 15.87 3.69 -23.77
C VAL A 129 17.17 3.01 -24.20
N CYS A 130 17.30 1.68 -24.05
CA CYS A 130 18.47 0.94 -24.52
C CYS A 130 18.53 0.75 -26.06
N LYS A 131 17.43 0.95 -26.80
CA LYS A 131 17.37 0.80 -28.26
C LYS A 131 17.59 2.10 -29.07
N LYS A 132 17.99 3.20 -28.43
CA LYS A 132 18.44 4.43 -29.12
C LYS A 132 19.92 4.67 -28.83
N SER A 133 20.75 3.84 -29.40
CA SER A 133 22.19 4.04 -29.50
C SER A 133 22.67 3.25 -30.73
N ASP A 134 22.32 3.76 -31.91
CA ASP A 134 22.96 3.50 -33.20
C ASP A 134 22.79 4.75 -34.08
#